data_AF-A0A847F3R9-F1
#
_entry.id   AF-A0A847F3R9-F1
#
_cell.length_a   1.000
_cell.length_b   1.000
_cell.length_c   1.000
_cell.angle_alpha   90.00
_cell.angle_beta   90.00
_cell.angle_gamma   90.00
#
_symmetry.space_group_name_H-M   'P 1'
#
loop_
_entity.id
_entity.type
_entity.pdbx_description
1 polymer ?
#
loop_
_entity_poly.entity_id
_entity_poly.type
_entity_poly.pdbx_seq_one_letter_code
_entity_poly.pdbx_strand_id
1 'polypeptide(L)'
;MEIRETILPAVGGFSSFRLSDLRMVRQSGRGLRIRGQGRDDEGARADFDLTVSLSELRADGSLDVEKLRLGSLAAFLPWIPFHEPEKGLLDITLILKADSLDEIVYEADLDLHHVGFYSPRIAADPIVDMAFGVTASGRFHRQGRALEIESAELRLEKAKLLLEGELRIGPESVGVDLKANLPSTPCEDAVHALPKAVLGSASAFHFRGMISGEFALRFDWEALDDLDLKLRFRHECRFVDWPRHADPSRFMRIFVHEALSPDGEPFDFETGPMTEVWSPLEALSPYLIPAFLAHEDAGFFRHPGFSVFAIRESLIRNLSRGRFERGASTISMQLAKNLFLNREKVLVRKLREVIYTWWLESAFGKEQILELYVNVVELGPYLYGVRSASLHYFGREPAELSPAEAAFLAISLPAPRRAGEQYEKGALSRSSRSRIANLLRNMKRRNLISEEAADYGIEELDGFRFYRRGDPLPPERHLPETPALFDFQRSGAIESNPTEGEDPRDGTLPVVEVADPWGFP
;
A
#
# COMPACT_ATOMS: atom_id res chain seq x y z
N MET A 1 -48.06 -20.06 -20.35
CA MET A 1 -48.04 -19.06 -19.27
C MET A 1 -46.66 -18.44 -19.31
N GLU A 2 -46.59 -17.13 -19.58
CA GLU A 2 -45.41 -16.40 -20.04
C GLU A 2 -44.23 -16.44 -19.05
N ILE A 3 -43.24 -17.28 -19.33
CA ILE A 3 -41.90 -17.25 -18.71
C ILE A 3 -41.00 -16.28 -19.50
N ARG A 4 -41.58 -15.21 -20.05
CA ARG A 4 -40.84 -14.11 -20.69
C ARG A 4 -40.47 -13.01 -19.71
N GLU A 5 -41.19 -12.90 -18.59
CA GLU A 5 -41.13 -11.70 -17.73
C GLU A 5 -40.45 -11.90 -16.36
N THR A 6 -40.02 -13.11 -15.97
CA THR A 6 -39.63 -13.33 -14.55
C THR A 6 -38.23 -13.88 -14.29
N ILE A 7 -37.58 -14.57 -15.25
CA ILE A 7 -36.24 -15.15 -15.00
C ILE A 7 -35.11 -14.28 -15.58
N LEU A 8 -35.32 -13.62 -16.71
CA LEU A 8 -34.34 -12.72 -17.33
C LEU A 8 -34.16 -11.33 -16.66
N PRO A 9 -35.14 -10.73 -15.95
CA PRO A 9 -34.91 -9.45 -15.28
C PRO A 9 -34.03 -9.54 -14.02
N ALA A 10 -33.88 -10.74 -13.44
CA ALA A 10 -33.06 -10.93 -12.24
C ALA A 10 -31.55 -10.89 -12.52
N VAL A 11 -31.15 -11.07 -13.79
CA VAL A 11 -29.77 -10.94 -14.29
C VAL A 11 -29.81 -10.07 -15.55
N GLY A 12 -30.12 -8.78 -15.36
CA GLY A 12 -30.55 -7.92 -16.47
C GLY A 12 -29.52 -7.67 -17.59
N GLY A 13 -28.28 -8.16 -17.50
CA GLY A 13 -27.30 -8.07 -18.58
C GLY A 13 -27.57 -9.02 -19.75
N PHE A 14 -28.52 -9.93 -19.61
CA PHE A 14 -28.93 -10.88 -20.65
C PHE A 14 -30.21 -10.46 -21.38
N SER A 15 -30.74 -9.25 -21.18
CA SER A 15 -31.99 -8.80 -21.82
C SER A 15 -31.90 -8.68 -23.34
N SER A 16 -30.69 -8.59 -23.91
CA SER A 16 -30.42 -8.59 -25.35
C SER A 16 -30.37 -9.99 -25.97
N PHE A 17 -30.31 -11.06 -25.15
CA PHE A 17 -30.24 -12.42 -25.66
C PHE A 17 -31.59 -12.86 -26.22
N ARG A 18 -31.59 -13.22 -27.51
CA ARG A 18 -32.69 -13.92 -28.13
C ARG A 18 -32.54 -15.40 -27.81
N LEU A 19 -33.40 -15.89 -26.92
CA LEU A 19 -33.47 -17.30 -26.57
C LEU A 19 -33.91 -18.14 -27.79
N SER A 20 -33.11 -19.15 -28.11
CA SER A 20 -33.44 -20.22 -29.04
C SER A 20 -33.44 -21.56 -28.31
N ASP A 21 -34.19 -22.53 -28.84
CA ASP A 21 -34.16 -23.91 -28.33
C ASP A 21 -34.48 -24.07 -26.82
N LEU A 22 -35.30 -23.17 -26.26
CA LEU A 22 -35.79 -23.30 -24.89
C LEU A 22 -36.67 -24.56 -24.77
N ARG A 23 -36.20 -25.53 -24.00
CA ARG A 23 -36.90 -26.78 -23.70
C ARG A 23 -37.13 -26.87 -22.20
N MET A 24 -38.41 -26.95 -21.82
CA MET A 24 -38.81 -27.33 -20.47
C MET A 24 -39.36 -28.74 -20.48
N VAL A 25 -38.80 -29.59 -19.64
CA VAL A 25 -39.25 -30.98 -19.49
C VAL A 25 -39.56 -31.21 -18.02
N ARG A 26 -40.80 -31.60 -17.73
CA ARG A 26 -41.18 -32.07 -16.41
C ARG A 26 -40.47 -33.39 -16.12
N GLN A 27 -39.76 -33.46 -15.01
CA GLN A 27 -39.08 -34.69 -14.56
C GLN A 27 -40.06 -35.58 -13.79
N SER A 28 -39.71 -36.85 -13.57
CA SER A 28 -40.50 -37.74 -12.71
C SER A 28 -40.67 -37.14 -11.30
N GLY A 29 -41.89 -37.16 -10.77
CA GLY A 29 -42.22 -36.52 -9.49
C GLY A 29 -42.54 -35.02 -9.59
N ARG A 30 -42.06 -34.22 -8.61
CA ARG A 30 -42.19 -32.75 -8.57
C ARG A 30 -40.89 -32.07 -9.02
N GLY A 31 -40.34 -32.52 -10.16
CA GLY A 31 -39.12 -31.95 -10.74
C GLY A 31 -39.36 -31.23 -12.07
N LEU A 32 -38.48 -30.27 -12.39
CA LEU A 32 -38.49 -29.47 -13.62
C LEU A 32 -37.06 -29.35 -14.14
N ARG A 33 -36.86 -29.59 -15.44
CA ARG A 33 -35.61 -29.27 -16.14
C ARG A 33 -35.86 -28.21 -17.20
N ILE A 34 -35.06 -27.17 -17.22
CA ILE A 34 -35.10 -26.04 -18.15
C ILE A 34 -33.75 -25.97 -18.83
N ARG A 35 -33.71 -26.15 -20.15
CA ARG A 35 -32.51 -25.97 -20.95
C ARG A 35 -32.78 -24.94 -22.05
N GLY A 36 -31.82 -24.09 -22.35
CA GLY A 36 -31.95 -23.14 -23.45
C GLY A 36 -30.61 -22.71 -23.98
N GLN A 37 -30.65 -22.16 -25.19
CA GLN A 37 -29.53 -21.46 -25.80
C GLN A 37 -29.96 -20.01 -26.05
N GLY A 38 -29.00 -19.11 -26.11
CA GLY A 38 -29.25 -17.72 -26.43
C GLY A 38 -28.12 -17.16 -27.27
N ARG A 39 -28.46 -16.21 -28.12
CA ARG A 39 -27.48 -15.33 -28.77
C ARG A 39 -27.94 -13.89 -28.64
N ASP A 40 -26.99 -12.98 -28.43
CA ASP A 40 -27.26 -11.56 -28.56
C ASP A 40 -27.01 -11.08 -30.00
N ASP A 41 -27.33 -9.81 -30.25
CA ASP A 41 -27.14 -9.17 -31.56
C ASP A 41 -25.65 -8.87 -31.87
N GLU A 42 -24.76 -9.06 -30.90
CA GLU A 42 -23.32 -8.76 -30.99
C GLU A 42 -22.44 -10.01 -31.14
N GLY A 43 -23.06 -11.20 -31.13
CA GLY A 43 -22.44 -12.48 -31.41
C GLY A 43 -22.09 -13.32 -30.17
N ALA A 44 -22.42 -12.85 -28.96
CA ALA A 44 -22.28 -13.63 -27.74
C ALA A 44 -23.20 -14.85 -27.76
N ARG A 45 -22.79 -15.92 -27.08
CA ARG A 45 -23.54 -17.16 -26.96
C ARG A 45 -23.72 -17.49 -25.49
N ALA A 46 -24.88 -18.00 -25.14
CA ALA A 46 -25.15 -18.49 -23.80
C ALA A 46 -25.88 -19.83 -23.88
N ASP A 47 -25.40 -20.80 -23.15
CA ASP A 47 -26.00 -22.12 -22.98
C ASP A 47 -26.29 -22.31 -21.49
N PHE A 48 -27.51 -22.71 -21.16
CA PHE A 48 -27.87 -22.99 -19.77
C PHE A 48 -28.71 -24.26 -19.63
N ASP A 49 -28.53 -24.95 -18.51
CA ASP A 49 -29.30 -26.13 -18.12
C ASP A 49 -29.53 -26.07 -16.62
N LEU A 50 -30.80 -26.03 -16.20
CA LEU A 50 -31.21 -25.97 -14.81
C LEU A 50 -32.17 -27.13 -14.54
N THR A 51 -31.82 -27.99 -13.58
CA THR A 51 -32.68 -29.07 -13.08
C THR A 51 -33.02 -28.79 -11.63
N VAL A 52 -34.31 -28.83 -11.29
CA VAL A 52 -34.81 -28.63 -9.92
C VAL A 52 -35.68 -29.82 -9.53
N SER A 53 -35.44 -30.39 -8.36
CA SER A 53 -36.23 -31.46 -7.75
C SER A 53 -36.79 -30.99 -6.41
N LEU A 54 -38.08 -30.67 -6.35
CA LEU A 54 -38.72 -30.22 -5.11
C LEU A 54 -38.93 -31.36 -4.10
N SER A 55 -38.92 -32.62 -4.55
CA SER A 55 -39.01 -33.79 -3.67
C SER A 55 -37.70 -34.07 -2.94
N GLU A 56 -36.57 -33.80 -3.59
CA GLU A 56 -35.23 -34.00 -3.00
C GLU A 56 -34.65 -32.69 -2.44
N LEU A 57 -35.34 -31.56 -2.63
CA LEU A 57 -34.84 -30.21 -2.33
C LEU A 57 -33.50 -29.92 -3.03
N ARG A 58 -33.35 -30.42 -4.26
CA ARG A 58 -32.14 -30.29 -5.06
C ARG A 58 -32.28 -29.35 -6.23
N ALA A 59 -31.21 -28.65 -6.57
CA ALA A 59 -31.08 -27.92 -7.82
C ALA A 59 -29.67 -28.02 -8.40
N ASP A 60 -29.56 -28.35 -9.68
CA ASP A 60 -28.31 -28.38 -10.44
C ASP A 60 -28.43 -27.41 -11.61
N GLY A 61 -27.47 -26.52 -11.76
CA GLY A 61 -27.42 -25.51 -12.81
C GLY A 61 -26.07 -25.50 -13.49
N SER A 62 -26.06 -25.33 -14.80
CA SER A 62 -24.87 -24.96 -15.58
C SER A 62 -25.19 -23.76 -16.46
N LEU A 63 -24.23 -22.85 -16.57
CA LEU A 63 -24.26 -21.69 -17.46
C LEU A 63 -22.90 -21.60 -18.15
N ASP A 64 -22.92 -21.58 -19.47
CA ASP A 64 -21.75 -21.34 -20.32
C ASP A 64 -22.06 -20.11 -21.16
N VAL A 65 -21.15 -19.14 -21.16
CA VAL A 65 -21.29 -17.89 -21.90
C VAL A 65 -19.98 -17.60 -22.61
N GLU A 66 -20.04 -17.40 -23.92
CA GLU A 66 -18.91 -17.02 -24.76
C GLU A 66 -19.11 -15.62 -25.34
N LYS A 67 -18.05 -14.81 -25.31
CA LYS A 67 -17.91 -13.51 -25.97
C LYS A 67 -18.94 -12.48 -25.52
N LEU A 68 -19.35 -12.53 -24.25
CA LEU A 68 -20.26 -11.53 -23.70
C LEU A 68 -19.54 -10.19 -23.59
N ARG A 69 -20.11 -9.13 -24.18
CA ARG A 69 -19.57 -7.78 -24.01
C ARG A 69 -19.82 -7.27 -22.60
N LEU A 70 -18.79 -6.70 -21.99
CA LEU A 70 -18.93 -6.09 -20.66
C LEU A 70 -19.89 -4.90 -20.64
N GLY A 71 -20.09 -4.21 -21.77
CA GLY A 71 -21.10 -3.16 -21.92
C GLY A 71 -22.50 -3.61 -21.49
N SER A 72 -22.86 -4.86 -21.77
CA SER A 72 -24.14 -5.46 -21.38
C SER A 72 -24.26 -5.70 -19.86
N LEU A 73 -23.14 -5.90 -19.17
CA LEU A 73 -23.09 -6.15 -17.73
C LEU A 73 -22.84 -4.89 -16.89
N ALA A 74 -22.21 -3.86 -17.47
CA ALA A 74 -21.76 -2.67 -16.75
C ALA A 74 -22.91 -1.96 -15.99
N ALA A 75 -24.12 -1.95 -16.56
CA ALA A 75 -25.30 -1.37 -15.92
C ALA A 75 -25.69 -2.06 -14.60
N PHE A 76 -25.33 -3.34 -14.43
CA PHE A 76 -25.63 -4.16 -13.24
C PHE A 76 -24.49 -4.21 -12.24
N LEU A 77 -23.33 -3.69 -12.62
CA LEU A 77 -22.14 -3.59 -11.79
C LEU A 77 -21.73 -2.10 -11.63
N PRO A 78 -22.64 -1.20 -11.20
CA PRO A 78 -22.38 0.24 -11.18
C PRO A 78 -21.28 0.65 -10.19
N TRP A 79 -20.90 -0.24 -9.27
CA TRP A 79 -19.77 -0.03 -8.36
C TRP A 79 -18.40 -0.27 -9.03
N ILE A 80 -18.35 -0.97 -10.17
CA ILE A 80 -17.12 -1.22 -10.91
C ILE A 80 -16.88 -0.05 -11.85
N PRO A 81 -15.73 0.64 -11.76
CA PRO A 81 -15.43 1.80 -12.59
C PRO A 81 -14.91 1.38 -13.96
N PHE A 82 -15.75 0.69 -14.75
CA PHE A 82 -15.38 0.27 -16.10
C PHE A 82 -15.07 1.48 -17.00
N HIS A 83 -14.10 1.32 -17.88
CA HIS A 83 -13.75 2.27 -18.93
C HIS A 83 -13.91 1.57 -20.28
N GLU A 84 -14.70 2.17 -21.18
CA GLU A 84 -15.00 1.58 -22.50
C GLU A 84 -15.43 0.10 -22.43
N PRO A 85 -16.42 -0.26 -21.59
CA PRO A 85 -16.81 -1.65 -21.36
C PRO A 85 -17.29 -2.37 -22.64
N GLU A 86 -17.67 -1.65 -23.68
CA GLU A 86 -18.01 -2.19 -25.00
C GLU A 86 -16.83 -2.89 -25.72
N LYS A 87 -15.58 -2.59 -25.33
CA LYS A 87 -14.38 -3.25 -25.85
C LYS A 87 -14.07 -4.56 -25.14
N GLY A 88 -14.48 -4.67 -23.87
CA GLY A 88 -14.20 -5.82 -23.03
C GLY A 88 -15.08 -7.02 -23.36
N LEU A 89 -14.48 -8.21 -23.30
CA LEU A 89 -15.15 -9.49 -23.48
C LEU A 89 -15.03 -10.33 -22.22
N LEU A 90 -16.06 -11.13 -21.95
CA LEU A 90 -16.16 -12.04 -20.84
C LEU A 90 -16.65 -13.41 -21.33
N ASP A 91 -15.87 -14.43 -21.01
CA ASP A 91 -16.24 -15.84 -21.11
C ASP A 91 -16.51 -16.37 -19.69
N ILE A 92 -17.59 -17.12 -19.50
CA ILE A 92 -17.99 -17.69 -18.19
C ILE A 92 -18.38 -19.15 -18.39
N THR A 93 -17.80 -20.03 -17.60
CA THR A 93 -18.36 -21.34 -17.27
C THR A 93 -18.74 -21.33 -15.79
N LEU A 94 -19.98 -21.63 -15.47
CA LEU A 94 -20.50 -21.67 -14.10
C LEU A 94 -21.33 -22.92 -13.88
N ILE A 95 -20.98 -23.68 -12.85
CA ILE A 95 -21.74 -24.83 -12.36
C ILE A 95 -22.20 -24.50 -10.95
N LEU A 96 -23.49 -24.71 -10.68
CA LEU A 96 -24.12 -24.52 -9.38
C LEU A 96 -24.81 -25.81 -8.96
N LYS A 97 -24.61 -26.22 -7.71
CA LYS A 97 -25.30 -27.37 -7.12
C LYS A 97 -25.83 -26.98 -5.74
N ALA A 98 -27.09 -27.28 -5.49
CA ALA A 98 -27.73 -27.07 -4.21
C ALA A 98 -28.39 -28.39 -3.77
N ASP A 99 -27.81 -29.03 -2.76
CA ASP A 99 -28.39 -30.22 -2.11
C ASP A 99 -29.29 -29.86 -0.91
N SER A 100 -29.36 -28.57 -0.57
CA SER A 100 -30.19 -28.02 0.49
C SER A 100 -30.68 -26.61 0.13
N LEU A 101 -31.55 -26.03 0.95
CA LEU A 101 -32.02 -24.65 0.77
C LEU A 101 -31.03 -23.58 1.25
N ASP A 102 -30.03 -23.99 2.03
CA ASP A 102 -29.14 -23.09 2.75
C ASP A 102 -27.74 -23.00 2.12
N GLU A 103 -27.35 -23.99 1.32
CA GLU A 103 -26.01 -24.08 0.73
C GLU A 103 -26.10 -24.20 -0.80
N ILE A 104 -25.27 -23.41 -1.50
CA ILE A 104 -25.05 -23.51 -2.94
C ILE A 104 -23.56 -23.71 -3.18
N VAL A 105 -23.19 -24.89 -3.67
CA VAL A 105 -21.84 -25.18 -4.18
C VAL A 105 -21.70 -24.54 -5.55
N TYR A 106 -20.57 -23.89 -5.80
CA TYR A 106 -20.24 -23.30 -7.09
C TYR A 106 -18.88 -23.78 -7.59
N GLU A 107 -18.77 -23.93 -8.91
CA GLU A 107 -17.52 -24.03 -9.65
C GLU A 107 -17.62 -23.04 -10.81
N ALA A 108 -16.64 -22.16 -10.95
CA ALA A 108 -16.66 -21.08 -11.92
C ALA A 108 -15.29 -20.95 -12.61
N ASP A 109 -15.30 -20.74 -13.91
CA ASP A 109 -14.15 -20.33 -14.70
C ASP A 109 -14.54 -19.10 -15.52
N LEU A 110 -13.79 -18.02 -15.37
CA LEU A 110 -14.07 -16.73 -15.99
C LEU A 110 -12.81 -16.24 -16.68
N ASP A 111 -12.91 -15.86 -17.95
CA ASP A 111 -11.83 -15.20 -18.68
C ASP A 111 -12.30 -13.84 -19.20
N LEU A 112 -11.53 -12.82 -18.85
CA LEU A 112 -11.81 -11.43 -19.16
C LEU A 112 -10.71 -10.89 -20.08
N HIS A 113 -11.13 -10.26 -21.17
CA HIS A 113 -10.23 -9.74 -22.20
C HIS A 113 -10.52 -8.27 -22.50
N HIS A 114 -9.47 -7.52 -22.83
CA HIS A 114 -9.54 -6.12 -23.24
C HIS A 114 -10.28 -5.22 -22.23
N VAL A 115 -10.17 -5.51 -20.94
CA VAL A 115 -10.91 -4.79 -19.91
C VAL A 115 -10.24 -3.47 -19.61
N GLY A 116 -11.06 -2.41 -19.57
CA GLY A 116 -10.66 -1.08 -19.14
C GLY A 116 -11.28 -0.69 -17.81
N PHE A 117 -10.50 0.03 -16.99
CA PHE A 117 -10.96 0.66 -15.75
C PHE A 117 -10.53 2.12 -15.70
N TYR A 118 -11.42 2.99 -15.24
CA TYR A 118 -11.09 4.40 -15.02
C TYR A 118 -11.71 4.92 -13.74
N SER A 119 -10.85 5.28 -12.79
CA SER A 119 -11.25 6.03 -11.62
C SER A 119 -10.17 7.05 -11.31
N PRO A 120 -10.51 8.35 -11.17
CA PRO A 120 -9.54 9.39 -10.83
C PRO A 120 -8.92 9.20 -9.43
N ARG A 121 -9.51 8.31 -8.60
CA ARG A 121 -8.95 7.89 -7.31
C ARG A 121 -7.87 6.81 -7.46
N ILE A 122 -7.91 6.05 -8.56
CA ILE A 122 -7.00 4.94 -8.84
C ILE A 122 -5.81 5.45 -9.66
N ALA A 123 -6.08 6.04 -10.82
CA ALA A 123 -5.09 6.49 -11.81
C ALA A 123 -5.52 7.82 -12.45
N ALA A 124 -4.56 8.58 -12.99
CA ALA A 124 -4.88 9.81 -13.74
C ALA A 124 -5.47 9.47 -15.12
N ASP A 125 -4.89 8.46 -15.74
CA ASP A 125 -5.27 7.93 -17.05
C ASP A 125 -6.01 6.60 -16.90
N PRO A 126 -6.91 6.25 -17.83
CA PRO A 126 -7.53 4.93 -17.87
C PRO A 126 -6.51 3.80 -17.96
N ILE A 127 -6.74 2.72 -17.20
CA ILE A 127 -6.01 1.46 -17.34
C ILE A 127 -6.80 0.64 -18.35
N VAL A 128 -6.19 0.30 -19.48
CA VAL A 128 -6.88 -0.35 -20.61
C VAL A 128 -6.17 -1.64 -21.00
N ASP A 129 -6.89 -2.45 -21.78
CA ASP A 129 -6.38 -3.66 -22.42
C ASP A 129 -5.86 -4.72 -21.43
N MET A 130 -6.54 -4.86 -20.29
CA MET A 130 -6.19 -5.89 -19.33
C MET A 130 -6.86 -7.22 -19.66
N ALA A 131 -6.12 -8.31 -19.42
CA ALA A 131 -6.65 -9.67 -19.46
C ALA A 131 -6.46 -10.35 -18.10
N PHE A 132 -7.48 -11.06 -17.64
CA PHE A 132 -7.42 -11.82 -16.40
C PHE A 132 -8.32 -13.04 -16.44
N GLY A 133 -7.82 -14.15 -15.91
CA GLY A 133 -8.57 -15.39 -15.74
C GLY A 133 -8.83 -15.66 -14.26
N VAL A 134 -9.99 -16.18 -13.92
CA VAL A 134 -10.34 -16.58 -12.55
C VAL A 134 -11.01 -17.94 -12.61
N THR A 135 -10.38 -18.92 -11.99
CA THR A 135 -11.02 -20.23 -11.77
C THR A 135 -11.26 -20.37 -10.28
N ALA A 136 -12.48 -20.67 -9.84
CA ALA A 136 -12.84 -20.70 -8.43
C ALA A 136 -13.88 -21.77 -8.11
N SER A 137 -13.78 -22.37 -6.93
CA SER A 137 -14.77 -23.28 -6.36
C SER A 137 -15.05 -22.93 -4.91
N GLY A 138 -16.25 -23.26 -4.45
CA GLY A 138 -16.60 -23.07 -3.05
C GLY A 138 -18.08 -23.17 -2.78
N ARG A 139 -18.50 -22.52 -1.69
CA ARG A 139 -19.86 -22.61 -1.17
C ARG A 139 -20.40 -21.23 -0.80
N PHE A 140 -21.68 -21.02 -1.08
CA PHE A 140 -22.42 -19.86 -0.64
C PHE A 140 -23.47 -20.28 0.39
N HIS A 141 -23.32 -19.79 1.62
CA HIS A 141 -24.21 -20.06 2.74
C HIS A 141 -25.27 -18.96 2.82
N ARG A 142 -26.51 -19.29 2.44
CA ARG A 142 -27.58 -18.32 2.20
C ARG A 142 -28.06 -17.62 3.47
N GLN A 143 -28.20 -18.35 4.58
CA GLN A 143 -28.66 -17.78 5.86
C GLN A 143 -27.61 -16.84 6.47
N GLY A 144 -26.34 -17.24 6.40
CA GLY A 144 -25.21 -16.45 6.94
C GLY A 144 -24.69 -15.36 5.99
N ARG A 145 -25.17 -15.34 4.73
CA ARG A 145 -24.62 -14.49 3.66
C ARG A 145 -23.09 -14.59 3.58
N ALA A 146 -22.60 -15.82 3.68
CA ALA A 146 -21.19 -16.12 3.68
C ALA A 146 -20.78 -16.76 2.35
N LEU A 147 -19.66 -16.32 1.81
CA LEU A 147 -19.02 -16.87 0.64
C LEU A 147 -17.74 -17.57 1.09
N GLU A 148 -17.76 -18.89 1.06
CA GLU A 148 -16.61 -19.76 1.27
C GLU A 148 -15.94 -20.02 -0.09
N ILE A 149 -14.65 -19.71 -0.17
CA ILE A 149 -13.77 -19.93 -1.31
C ILE A 149 -12.86 -21.12 -0.92
N GLU A 150 -13.21 -22.31 -1.40
CA GLU A 150 -12.39 -23.51 -1.17
C GLU A 150 -11.09 -23.43 -1.97
N SER A 151 -11.17 -22.88 -3.18
CA SER A 151 -10.02 -22.68 -4.07
C SER A 151 -10.36 -21.57 -5.05
N ALA A 152 -9.42 -20.65 -5.28
CA ALA A 152 -9.47 -19.75 -6.42
C ALA A 152 -8.07 -19.51 -6.99
N GLU A 153 -7.92 -19.59 -8.31
CA GLU A 153 -6.72 -19.23 -9.06
C GLU A 153 -7.00 -17.97 -9.88
N LEU A 154 -6.37 -16.87 -9.52
CA LEU A 154 -6.32 -15.64 -10.32
C LEU A 154 -5.10 -15.68 -11.24
N ARG A 155 -5.35 -15.60 -12.55
CA ARG A 155 -4.35 -15.58 -13.62
C ARG A 155 -4.24 -14.16 -14.17
N LEU A 156 -3.06 -13.55 -14.02
CA LEU A 156 -2.75 -12.21 -14.56
C LEU A 156 -1.54 -12.34 -15.46
N GLU A 157 -1.74 -12.29 -16.78
CA GLU A 157 -0.69 -12.51 -17.78
C GLU A 157 0.06 -13.84 -17.53
N LYS A 158 1.28 -13.77 -17.00
CA LYS A 158 2.15 -14.91 -16.67
C LYS A 158 2.22 -15.21 -15.18
N ALA A 159 1.63 -14.37 -14.33
CA ALA A 159 1.59 -14.55 -12.89
C ALA A 159 0.30 -15.23 -12.46
N LYS A 160 0.38 -15.99 -11.36
CA LYS A 160 -0.77 -16.69 -10.77
C LYS A 160 -0.82 -16.42 -9.28
N LEU A 161 -2.01 -16.17 -8.75
CA LEU A 161 -2.26 -16.01 -7.33
C LEU A 161 -3.32 -17.02 -6.90
N LEU A 162 -2.98 -17.85 -5.92
CA LEU A 162 -3.88 -18.83 -5.33
C LEU A 162 -4.55 -18.21 -4.11
N LEU A 163 -5.85 -18.40 -3.97
CA LEU A 163 -6.70 -17.78 -2.95
C LEU A 163 -7.58 -18.86 -2.31
N GLU A 164 -7.74 -18.79 -1.00
CA GLU A 164 -8.70 -19.58 -0.23
C GLU A 164 -9.22 -18.75 0.94
N GLY A 165 -10.40 -19.10 1.47
CA GLY A 165 -10.91 -18.48 2.67
C GLY A 165 -12.42 -18.25 2.68
N GLU A 166 -12.87 -17.32 3.50
CA GLU A 166 -14.28 -17.02 3.72
C GLU A 166 -14.52 -15.51 3.85
N LEU A 167 -15.59 -15.04 3.23
CA LEU A 167 -16.12 -13.68 3.37
C LEU A 167 -17.54 -13.74 3.92
N ARG A 168 -17.77 -13.13 5.08
CA ARG A 168 -19.10 -13.01 5.72
C ARG A 168 -19.60 -11.58 5.61
N ILE A 169 -20.76 -11.38 4.99
CA ILE A 169 -21.35 -10.04 4.78
C ILE A 169 -22.67 -9.94 5.54
N GLY A 170 -22.64 -9.30 6.70
CA GLY A 170 -23.82 -8.91 7.46
C GLY A 170 -24.38 -7.54 7.04
N PRO A 171 -25.54 -7.13 7.60
CA PRO A 171 -26.11 -5.80 7.36
C PRO A 171 -25.20 -4.65 7.82
N GLU A 172 -24.47 -4.85 8.92
CA GLU A 172 -23.56 -3.87 9.53
C GLU A 172 -22.20 -4.46 9.94
N SER A 173 -21.94 -5.74 9.63
CA SER A 173 -20.71 -6.44 9.98
C SER A 173 -20.09 -7.10 8.74
N VAL A 174 -18.75 -7.08 8.68
CA VAL A 174 -17.98 -7.77 7.65
C VAL A 174 -16.92 -8.61 8.36
N GLY A 175 -16.90 -9.90 8.05
CA GLY A 175 -15.87 -10.84 8.48
C GLY A 175 -15.08 -11.32 7.27
N VAL A 176 -13.76 -11.33 7.37
CA VAL A 176 -12.84 -11.76 6.32
C VAL A 176 -11.85 -12.74 6.94
N ASP A 177 -11.73 -13.94 6.38
CA ASP A 177 -10.61 -14.84 6.64
C ASP A 177 -10.08 -15.27 5.27
N LEU A 178 -9.05 -14.60 4.77
CA LEU A 178 -8.53 -14.82 3.43
C LEU A 178 -7.05 -15.15 3.49
N LYS A 179 -6.65 -16.15 2.71
CA LYS A 179 -5.25 -16.46 2.43
C LYS A 179 -5.01 -16.34 0.94
N ALA A 180 -3.89 -15.73 0.60
CA ALA A 180 -3.38 -15.66 -0.76
C ALA A 180 -1.96 -16.20 -0.80
N ASN A 181 -1.65 -17.01 -1.80
CA ASN A 181 -0.33 -17.57 -2.02
C ASN A 181 0.12 -17.26 -3.45
N LEU A 182 1.26 -16.61 -3.57
CA LEU A 182 2.01 -16.43 -4.81
C LEU A 182 3.01 -17.59 -4.91
N PRO A 183 2.78 -18.55 -5.83
CA PRO A 183 3.73 -19.61 -6.09
C PRO A 183 5.09 -19.04 -6.54
N SER A 184 6.13 -19.87 -6.52
CA SER A 184 7.44 -19.48 -7.05
C SER A 184 7.33 -19.03 -8.50
N THR A 185 7.48 -17.72 -8.70
CA THR A 185 7.23 -17.02 -9.96
C THR A 185 8.48 -16.21 -10.32
N PRO A 186 8.91 -16.16 -11.59
CA PRO A 186 9.98 -15.26 -11.99
C PRO A 186 9.66 -13.81 -11.61
N CYS A 187 10.62 -13.09 -11.04
CA CYS A 187 10.41 -11.71 -10.57
C CYS A 187 9.91 -10.78 -11.69
N GLU A 188 10.46 -10.98 -12.89
CA GLU A 188 10.05 -10.26 -14.10
C GLU A 188 8.56 -10.46 -14.38
N ASP A 189 8.09 -11.71 -14.38
CA ASP A 189 6.71 -12.05 -14.68
C ASP A 189 5.75 -11.57 -13.57
N ALA A 190 6.17 -11.62 -12.29
CA ALA A 190 5.35 -11.15 -11.18
C ALA A 190 5.12 -9.63 -11.20
N VAL A 191 6.15 -8.84 -11.49
CA VAL A 191 6.03 -7.37 -11.54
C VAL A 191 5.36 -6.91 -12.84
N HIS A 192 5.75 -7.48 -13.98
CA HIS A 192 5.23 -7.09 -15.30
C HIS A 192 3.91 -7.75 -15.68
N ALA A 193 3.31 -8.55 -14.79
CA ALA A 193 1.88 -8.89 -14.86
C ALA A 193 0.99 -7.65 -14.66
N LEU A 194 1.52 -6.58 -14.07
CA LEU A 194 0.82 -5.30 -13.96
C LEU A 194 0.94 -4.51 -15.27
N PRO A 195 -0.15 -3.88 -15.76
CA PRO A 195 -0.11 -3.10 -16.98
C PRO A 195 0.88 -1.93 -16.90
N LYS A 196 1.46 -1.54 -18.05
CA LYS A 196 2.36 -0.36 -18.13
C LYS A 196 1.71 0.94 -17.65
N ALA A 197 0.40 1.10 -17.84
CA ALA A 197 -0.35 2.24 -17.30
C ALA A 197 -0.32 2.27 -15.75
N VAL A 198 -0.25 1.10 -15.12
CA VAL A 198 -0.10 0.95 -13.67
C VAL A 198 1.35 1.10 -13.24
N LEU A 199 2.31 0.54 -13.97
CA LEU A 199 3.73 0.64 -13.61
C LEU A 199 4.35 2.01 -13.90
N GLY A 200 3.87 2.72 -14.91
CA GLY A 200 4.45 4.00 -15.35
C GLY A 200 5.94 3.87 -15.64
N SER A 201 6.73 4.79 -15.09
CA SER A 201 8.19 4.77 -15.24
C SER A 201 8.86 3.55 -14.57
N ALA A 202 8.19 2.89 -13.63
CA ALA A 202 8.68 1.66 -13.02
C ALA A 202 8.65 0.46 -13.99
N SER A 203 7.99 0.56 -15.16
CA SER A 203 8.03 -0.49 -16.18
C SER A 203 9.41 -0.63 -16.84
N ALA A 204 10.35 0.28 -16.58
CA ALA A 204 11.73 0.19 -17.05
C ALA A 204 12.63 -0.58 -16.07
N PHE A 205 12.11 -1.01 -14.92
CA PHE A 205 12.86 -1.94 -14.07
C PHE A 205 12.78 -3.35 -14.65
N HIS A 206 13.93 -4.02 -14.72
CA HIS A 206 14.04 -5.41 -15.10
C HIS A 206 14.67 -6.23 -14.00
N PHE A 207 14.22 -7.48 -13.87
CA PHE A 207 14.53 -8.33 -12.73
C PHE A 207 15.01 -9.71 -13.19
N ARG A 208 15.82 -10.32 -12.34
CA ARG A 208 16.14 -11.76 -12.41
C ARG A 208 15.89 -12.42 -11.06
N GLY A 209 15.68 -13.73 -11.06
CA GLY A 209 15.42 -14.52 -9.86
C GLY A 209 13.95 -14.89 -9.73
N MET A 210 13.62 -15.47 -8.57
CA MET A 210 12.28 -15.96 -8.25
C MET A 210 11.71 -15.23 -7.04
N ILE A 211 10.38 -15.08 -7.00
CA ILE A 211 9.60 -14.56 -5.87
C ILE A 211 8.46 -15.51 -5.54
N SER A 212 8.19 -15.66 -4.26
CA SER A 212 7.02 -16.37 -3.73
C SER A 212 6.55 -15.63 -2.48
N GLY A 213 5.30 -15.82 -2.10
CA GLY A 213 4.81 -15.21 -0.88
C GLY A 213 3.45 -15.71 -0.43
N GLU A 214 3.19 -15.55 0.85
CA GLU A 214 1.94 -15.87 1.51
C GLU A 214 1.42 -14.61 2.21
N PHE A 215 0.16 -14.33 1.98
CA PHE A 215 -0.61 -13.28 2.62
C PHE A 215 -1.77 -13.95 3.36
N ALA A 216 -1.98 -13.61 4.62
CA ALA A 216 -3.18 -14.00 5.34
C ALA A 216 -3.75 -12.79 6.06
N LEU A 217 -5.06 -12.59 5.93
CA LEU A 217 -5.81 -11.55 6.61
C LEU A 217 -7.02 -12.20 7.28
N ARG A 218 -7.04 -12.14 8.61
CA ARG A 218 -8.22 -12.44 9.40
C ARG A 218 -8.71 -11.18 10.09
N PHE A 219 -9.98 -10.89 9.89
CA PHE A 219 -10.63 -9.67 10.33
C PHE A 219 -12.09 -9.95 10.68
N ASP A 220 -12.53 -9.49 11.84
CA ASP A 220 -13.94 -9.45 12.20
C ASP A 220 -14.28 -8.05 12.73
N TRP A 221 -15.31 -7.43 12.16
CA TRP A 221 -15.76 -6.10 12.56
C TRP A 221 -16.16 -6.02 14.04
N GLU A 222 -16.68 -7.12 14.61
CA GLU A 222 -17.10 -7.17 16.01
C GLU A 222 -15.94 -7.44 16.99
N ALA A 223 -14.79 -7.91 16.48
CA ALA A 223 -13.60 -8.26 17.24
C ALA A 223 -12.34 -7.67 16.58
N LEU A 224 -12.27 -6.34 16.45
CA LEU A 224 -11.15 -5.64 15.81
C LEU A 224 -9.78 -5.95 16.45
N ASP A 225 -9.77 -6.26 17.75
CA ASP A 225 -8.55 -6.60 18.49
C ASP A 225 -7.95 -7.96 18.06
N ASP A 226 -8.77 -8.82 17.45
CA ASP A 226 -8.36 -10.14 16.92
C ASP A 226 -7.83 -10.07 15.48
N LEU A 227 -7.63 -8.88 14.93
CA LEU A 227 -7.09 -8.70 13.58
C LEU A 227 -5.69 -9.34 13.49
N ASP A 228 -5.58 -10.35 12.61
CA ASP A 228 -4.35 -11.05 12.28
C ASP A 228 -3.98 -10.76 10.83
N LEU A 229 -2.80 -10.18 10.62
CA LEU A 229 -2.25 -9.89 9.30
C LEU A 229 -0.87 -10.52 9.23
N LYS A 230 -0.70 -11.50 8.34
CA LYS A 230 0.58 -12.16 8.09
C LYS A 230 1.01 -11.92 6.65
N LEU A 231 2.25 -11.45 6.51
CA LEU A 231 2.90 -11.18 5.24
C LEU A 231 4.24 -11.91 5.24
N ARG A 232 4.39 -12.94 4.41
CA ARG A 232 5.63 -13.70 4.25
C ARG A 232 6.03 -13.68 2.80
N PHE A 233 7.20 -13.15 2.49
CA PHE A 233 7.74 -13.13 1.14
C PHE A 233 9.13 -13.75 1.14
N ARG A 234 9.39 -14.60 0.14
CA ARG A 234 10.72 -15.13 -0.15
C ARG A 234 11.07 -14.75 -1.57
N HIS A 235 12.17 -14.04 -1.75
CA HIS A 235 12.60 -13.65 -3.07
C HIS A 235 14.13 -13.67 -3.21
N GLU A 236 14.58 -14.01 -4.40
CA GLU A 236 15.97 -13.91 -4.86
C GLU A 236 16.09 -12.82 -5.94
N CYS A 237 15.09 -11.96 -6.02
CA CYS A 237 14.98 -10.94 -7.03
C CYS A 237 16.15 -9.96 -6.98
N ARG A 238 16.77 -9.73 -8.13
CA ARG A 238 17.82 -8.70 -8.32
C ARG A 238 17.45 -7.79 -9.47
N PHE A 239 17.60 -6.49 -9.27
CA PHE A 239 17.49 -5.50 -10.32
C PHE A 239 18.63 -5.68 -11.33
N VAL A 240 18.28 -5.69 -12.61
CA VAL A 240 19.22 -5.81 -13.75
C VAL A 240 19.26 -4.52 -14.55
N ASP A 241 18.13 -3.82 -14.65
CA ASP A 241 18.01 -2.53 -15.30
C ASP A 241 17.06 -1.62 -14.50
N TRP A 242 17.20 -0.32 -14.70
CA TRP A 242 16.41 0.70 -14.01
C TRP A 242 16.27 1.96 -14.88
N PRO A 243 15.19 2.75 -14.71
CA PRO A 243 15.04 4.00 -15.45
C PRO A 243 16.14 5.00 -15.08
N ARG A 244 16.50 5.88 -16.03
CA ARG A 244 17.60 6.85 -15.87
C ARG A 244 17.51 7.73 -14.62
N HIS A 245 16.30 8.14 -14.23
CA HIS A 245 16.12 8.98 -13.02
C HIS A 245 16.35 8.21 -11.72
N ALA A 246 16.33 6.88 -11.77
CA ALA A 246 16.65 5.98 -10.67
C ALA A 246 18.07 5.41 -10.78
N ASP A 247 18.99 6.05 -11.49
CA ASP A 247 20.41 5.66 -11.46
C ASP A 247 20.98 5.97 -10.06
N PRO A 248 21.52 4.96 -9.31
CA PRO A 248 22.09 5.20 -7.99
C PRO A 248 23.19 6.26 -7.97
N SER A 249 24.00 6.32 -9.03
CA SER A 249 25.15 7.24 -9.13
C SER A 249 24.74 8.70 -9.26
N ARG A 250 23.46 8.98 -9.58
CA ARG A 250 22.89 10.33 -9.60
C ARG A 250 22.87 10.94 -8.19
N PHE A 251 22.64 10.13 -7.17
CA PHE A 251 22.49 10.58 -5.79
C PHE A 251 23.83 10.78 -5.07
N MET A 252 24.94 10.37 -5.68
CA MET A 252 26.30 10.55 -5.17
C MET A 252 26.95 11.88 -5.61
N ARG A 253 26.20 12.73 -6.31
CA ARG A 253 26.66 14.01 -6.86
C ARG A 253 25.54 15.04 -6.75
N ILE A 254 25.80 16.28 -7.16
CA ILE A 254 24.74 17.29 -7.30
C ILE A 254 23.72 16.81 -8.34
N PHE A 255 22.45 16.81 -7.97
CA PHE A 255 21.33 16.46 -8.82
C PHE A 255 20.20 17.47 -8.70
N VAL A 256 19.42 17.59 -9.78
CA VAL A 256 18.17 18.36 -9.77
C VAL A 256 17.09 17.50 -9.13
N HIS A 257 16.46 18.01 -8.07
CA HIS A 257 15.30 17.42 -7.42
C HIS A 257 14.04 18.18 -7.85
N GLU A 258 13.03 17.42 -8.27
CA GLU A 258 11.75 17.95 -8.70
C GLU A 258 10.75 17.82 -7.55
N ALA A 259 10.13 18.94 -7.18
CA ALA A 259 9.19 19.01 -6.08
C ALA A 259 7.91 19.79 -6.45
N LEU A 260 6.94 19.82 -5.54
CA LEU A 260 5.70 20.57 -5.71
C LEU A 260 5.68 21.77 -4.76
N SER A 261 5.22 22.90 -5.28
CA SER A 261 4.95 24.09 -4.49
C SER A 261 3.73 23.88 -3.56
N PRO A 262 3.51 24.77 -2.58
CA PRO A 262 2.25 24.84 -1.85
C PRO A 262 1.02 25.11 -2.73
N ASP A 263 1.16 25.47 -3.99
CA ASP A 263 0.01 25.60 -4.88
C ASP A 263 -0.17 24.37 -5.78
N GLY A 264 0.73 23.39 -5.66
CA GLY A 264 0.76 22.16 -6.47
C GLY A 264 1.50 22.33 -7.80
N GLU A 265 2.14 23.48 -8.02
CA GLU A 265 2.93 23.74 -9.21
C GLU A 265 4.31 23.09 -9.08
N PRO A 266 4.79 22.39 -10.12
CA PRO A 266 6.11 21.78 -10.09
C PRO A 266 7.22 22.83 -10.11
N PHE A 267 8.29 22.58 -9.37
CA PHE A 267 9.52 23.35 -9.45
C PHE A 267 10.73 22.46 -9.18
N ASP A 268 11.88 22.92 -9.65
CA ASP A 268 13.15 22.19 -9.55
C ASP A 268 14.13 22.94 -8.65
N PHE A 269 14.96 22.22 -7.93
CA PHE A 269 16.11 22.78 -7.20
C PHE A 269 17.29 21.81 -7.22
N GLU A 270 18.50 22.34 -7.10
CA GLU A 270 19.72 21.52 -6.99
C GLU A 270 19.96 21.11 -5.53
N THR A 271 20.30 19.83 -5.33
CA THR A 271 20.69 19.27 -4.04
C THR A 271 21.66 18.11 -4.26
N GLY A 272 22.24 17.59 -3.20
CA GLY A 272 23.21 16.50 -3.25
C GLY A 272 24.51 16.84 -2.52
N PRO A 273 25.42 15.86 -2.39
CA PRO A 273 26.71 16.08 -1.74
C PRO A 273 27.44 17.31 -2.32
N MET A 274 28.09 18.07 -1.45
CA MET A 274 28.82 19.32 -1.75
C MET A 274 27.96 20.56 -2.07
N THR A 275 26.62 20.46 -2.08
CA THR A 275 25.77 21.66 -2.11
C THR A 275 25.73 22.34 -0.73
N GLU A 276 25.53 23.67 -0.72
CA GLU A 276 25.43 24.44 0.54
C GLU A 276 24.25 24.04 1.43
N VAL A 277 23.27 23.30 0.90
CA VAL A 277 22.06 22.87 1.61
C VAL A 277 22.12 21.40 2.06
N TRP A 278 23.17 20.66 1.70
CA TRP A 278 23.35 19.27 2.09
C TRP A 278 23.95 19.16 3.49
N SER A 279 23.48 18.20 4.28
CA SER A 279 24.06 17.85 5.58
C SER A 279 24.33 16.35 5.64
N PRO A 280 25.61 15.94 5.73
CA PRO A 280 25.97 14.56 6.04
C PRO A 280 25.37 14.13 7.38
N LEU A 281 25.06 12.85 7.55
CA LEU A 281 24.45 12.35 8.79
C LEU A 281 25.26 12.66 10.05
N GLU A 282 26.59 12.63 9.96
CA GLU A 282 27.50 12.88 11.08
C GLU A 282 27.54 14.35 11.48
N ALA A 283 27.10 15.25 10.60
CA ALA A 283 27.01 16.69 10.84
C ALA A 283 25.63 17.11 11.40
N LEU A 284 24.77 16.15 11.76
CA LEU A 284 23.46 16.42 12.34
C LEU A 284 23.51 16.38 13.87
N SER A 285 22.63 17.15 14.49
CA SER A 285 22.39 17.08 15.93
C SER A 285 22.06 15.63 16.34
N PRO A 286 22.61 15.14 17.46
CA PRO A 286 22.39 13.77 17.90
C PRO A 286 20.93 13.49 18.28
N TYR A 287 20.08 14.52 18.41
CA TYR A 287 18.64 14.36 18.68
C TYR A 287 17.77 14.27 17.42
N LEU A 288 18.29 14.67 16.26
CA LEU A 288 17.49 14.81 15.04
C LEU A 288 17.04 13.46 14.47
N ILE A 289 17.99 12.57 14.21
CA ILE A 289 17.68 11.24 13.69
C ILE A 289 16.81 10.44 14.68
N PRO A 290 17.10 10.40 16.00
CA PRO A 290 16.21 9.74 16.95
C PRO A 290 14.78 10.28 16.92
N ALA A 291 14.60 11.61 16.77
CA ALA A 291 13.27 12.21 16.66
C ALA A 291 12.55 11.78 15.38
N PHE A 292 13.25 11.74 14.25
CA PHE A 292 12.69 11.30 12.95
C PHE A 292 12.28 9.84 13.01
N LEU A 293 13.16 8.95 13.50
CA LEU A 293 12.87 7.52 13.66
C LEU A 293 11.72 7.30 14.65
N ALA A 294 11.71 7.99 15.81
CA ALA A 294 10.64 7.83 16.78
C ALA A 294 9.28 8.33 16.26
N HIS A 295 9.27 9.34 15.38
CA HIS A 295 8.04 9.90 14.82
C HIS A 295 7.52 9.12 13.61
N GLU A 296 8.39 8.85 12.63
CA GLU A 296 8.02 8.30 11.32
C GLU A 296 8.18 6.78 11.26
N ASP A 297 9.32 6.26 11.72
CA ASP A 297 9.72 4.88 11.46
C ASP A 297 10.65 4.28 12.53
N ALA A 298 10.03 3.83 13.62
CA ALA A 298 10.73 3.30 14.79
C ALA A 298 11.47 1.97 14.53
N GLY A 299 11.21 1.34 13.39
CA GLY A 299 11.77 0.06 12.97
C GLY A 299 12.66 0.17 11.74
N PHE A 300 12.99 1.39 11.28
CA PHE A 300 13.65 1.67 10.01
C PHE A 300 14.83 0.73 9.68
N PHE A 301 15.73 0.52 10.65
CA PHE A 301 16.92 -0.31 10.46
C PHE A 301 16.66 -1.82 10.50
N ARG A 302 15.49 -2.26 10.95
CA ARG A 302 15.14 -3.69 11.09
C ARG A 302 14.36 -4.25 9.90
N HIS A 303 13.67 -3.41 9.14
CA HIS A 303 12.84 -3.87 8.02
C HIS A 303 13.42 -3.47 6.65
N PRO A 304 13.14 -4.21 5.57
CA PRO A 304 13.63 -3.93 4.22
C PRO A 304 12.73 -2.89 3.50
N GLY A 305 12.49 -1.74 4.13
CA GLY A 305 11.66 -0.66 3.60
C GLY A 305 10.16 -0.75 3.86
N PHE A 306 9.63 -1.87 4.33
CA PHE A 306 8.20 -2.02 4.69
C PHE A 306 8.02 -2.53 6.11
N SER A 307 7.15 -1.88 6.89
CA SER A 307 6.86 -2.27 8.27
C SER A 307 5.49 -2.95 8.36
N VAL A 308 5.49 -4.29 8.46
CA VAL A 308 4.26 -5.08 8.66
C VAL A 308 3.53 -4.65 9.93
N PHE A 309 4.29 -4.37 11.00
CA PHE A 309 3.75 -3.83 12.25
C PHE A 309 3.03 -2.49 12.03
N ALA A 310 3.64 -1.54 11.30
CA ALA A 310 3.01 -0.24 11.03
C ALA A 310 1.74 -0.39 10.17
N ILE A 311 1.72 -1.32 9.22
CA ILE A 311 0.56 -1.63 8.39
C ILE A 311 -0.58 -2.16 9.27
N ARG A 312 -0.31 -3.16 10.13
CA ARG A 312 -1.28 -3.73 11.06
C ARG A 312 -1.86 -2.68 12.01
N GLU A 313 -1.00 -1.89 12.65
CA GLU A 313 -1.39 -0.80 13.56
C GLU A 313 -2.23 0.28 12.88
N SER A 314 -1.87 0.63 11.64
CA SER A 314 -2.63 1.58 10.83
C SER A 314 -4.01 1.02 10.49
N LEU A 315 -4.10 -0.26 10.15
CA LEU A 315 -5.35 -0.92 9.80
C LEU A 315 -6.32 -0.95 11.00
N ILE A 316 -5.87 -1.46 12.14
CA ILE A 316 -6.66 -1.51 13.39
C ILE A 316 -7.21 -0.12 13.74
N ARG A 317 -6.35 0.90 13.71
CA ARG A 317 -6.73 2.26 14.08
C ARG A 317 -7.72 2.90 13.12
N ASN A 318 -7.50 2.75 11.82
CA ASN A 318 -8.42 3.30 10.81
C ASN A 318 -9.80 2.65 10.88
N LEU A 319 -9.84 1.33 11.13
CA LEU A 319 -11.08 0.58 11.31
C LEU A 319 -11.82 1.00 12.59
N SER A 320 -11.11 1.04 13.74
CA SER A 320 -11.70 1.47 15.03
C SER A 320 -12.31 2.88 15.00
N ARG A 321 -11.82 3.74 14.11
CA ARG A 321 -12.30 5.13 13.96
C ARG A 321 -13.30 5.32 12.83
N GLY A 322 -13.54 4.28 12.02
CA GLY A 322 -14.37 4.36 10.81
C GLY A 322 -13.87 5.36 9.76
N ARG A 323 -12.60 5.78 9.82
CA ARG A 323 -11.99 6.77 8.92
C ARG A 323 -10.48 6.58 8.84
N PHE A 324 -9.89 7.04 7.74
CA PHE A 324 -8.44 7.11 7.62
C PHE A 324 -7.86 8.14 8.61
N GLU A 325 -7.20 7.66 9.67
CA GLU A 325 -6.60 8.46 10.74
C GLU A 325 -5.07 8.39 10.72
N ARG A 326 -4.49 7.24 10.37
CA ARG A 326 -3.04 6.99 10.35
C ARG A 326 -2.63 6.27 9.07
N GLY A 327 -1.42 6.55 8.61
CA GLY A 327 -0.77 5.81 7.52
C GLY A 327 0.31 4.85 8.03
N ALA A 328 0.81 4.00 7.13
CA ALA A 328 1.83 2.99 7.40
C ALA A 328 3.13 3.18 6.59
N SER A 329 3.33 4.35 5.98
CA SER A 329 4.51 4.61 5.15
C SER A 329 5.76 4.78 6.00
N THR A 330 6.77 3.97 5.72
CA THR A 330 8.12 4.01 6.30
C THR A 330 8.94 5.18 5.72
N ILE A 331 10.12 5.45 6.28
CA ILE A 331 11.04 6.46 5.74
C ILE A 331 11.40 6.15 4.28
N SER A 332 11.69 4.89 3.95
CA SER A 332 12.06 4.48 2.58
C SER A 332 10.90 4.66 1.59
N MET A 333 9.67 4.38 1.99
CA MET A 333 8.48 4.64 1.16
C MET A 333 8.25 6.14 0.94
N GLN A 334 8.46 6.94 1.99
CA GLN A 334 8.35 8.39 1.88
C GLN A 334 9.46 8.95 0.98
N LEU A 335 10.68 8.43 1.07
CA LEU A 335 11.79 8.78 0.18
C LEU A 335 11.47 8.42 -1.27
N ALA A 336 10.99 7.20 -1.53
CA ALA A 336 10.58 6.76 -2.87
C ALA A 336 9.52 7.69 -3.47
N LYS A 337 8.51 8.03 -2.67
CA LYS A 337 7.47 8.99 -3.06
C LYS A 337 8.07 10.34 -3.42
N ASN A 338 8.90 10.90 -2.54
CA ASN A 338 9.48 12.24 -2.69
C ASN A 338 10.46 12.34 -3.86
N LEU A 339 11.26 11.31 -4.13
CA LEU A 339 12.24 11.32 -5.22
C LEU A 339 11.63 11.08 -6.61
N PHE A 340 10.57 10.26 -6.68
CA PHE A 340 10.16 9.67 -7.96
C PHE A 340 8.69 9.91 -8.34
N LEU A 341 7.79 10.20 -7.39
CA LEU A 341 6.34 10.02 -7.62
C LEU A 341 5.47 11.22 -7.18
N ASN A 342 6.04 12.42 -7.08
CA ASN A 342 5.35 13.61 -6.58
C ASN A 342 4.10 14.00 -7.39
N ARG A 343 4.01 13.63 -8.68
CA ARG A 343 2.90 14.02 -9.58
C ARG A 343 1.75 13.00 -9.70
N GLU A 344 1.81 11.88 -8.99
CA GLU A 344 0.96 10.72 -9.30
C GLU A 344 -0.25 10.54 -8.36
N LYS A 345 -1.32 9.91 -8.86
CA LYS A 345 -2.57 9.63 -8.11
C LYS A 345 -2.38 8.55 -7.06
N VAL A 346 -3.11 8.65 -5.95
CA VAL A 346 -2.81 7.97 -4.68
C VAL A 346 -2.67 6.45 -4.77
N LEU A 347 -3.56 5.73 -5.48
CA LEU A 347 -3.53 4.25 -5.44
C LEU A 347 -2.45 3.65 -6.36
N VAL A 348 -2.44 4.01 -7.65
CA VAL A 348 -1.39 3.56 -8.57
C VAL A 348 -0.01 4.05 -8.12
N ARG A 349 0.06 5.27 -7.58
CA ARG A 349 1.28 5.79 -6.96
C ARG A 349 1.77 4.86 -5.85
N LYS A 350 0.90 4.35 -4.95
CA LYS A 350 1.34 3.45 -3.88
C LYS A 350 1.95 2.16 -4.40
N LEU A 351 1.43 1.60 -5.48
CA LEU A 351 2.01 0.39 -6.08
C LEU A 351 3.39 0.68 -6.68
N ARG A 352 3.56 1.83 -7.35
CA ARG A 352 4.86 2.29 -7.83
C ARG A 352 5.82 2.59 -6.68
N GLU A 353 5.33 3.20 -5.59
CA GLU A 353 6.13 3.44 -4.37
C GLU A 353 6.69 2.13 -3.83
N VAL A 354 5.94 1.03 -3.85
CA VAL A 354 6.45 -0.29 -3.43
C VAL A 354 7.66 -0.70 -4.29
N ILE A 355 7.57 -0.60 -5.61
CA ILE A 355 8.67 -0.97 -6.52
C ILE A 355 9.89 -0.07 -6.30
N TYR A 356 9.69 1.24 -6.21
CA TYR A 356 10.78 2.20 -5.97
C TYR A 356 11.39 2.08 -4.57
N THR A 357 10.59 1.76 -3.55
CA THR A 357 11.09 1.49 -2.18
C THR A 357 11.96 0.26 -2.18
N TRP A 358 11.50 -0.81 -2.83
CA TRP A 358 12.27 -2.03 -2.95
C TRP A 358 13.58 -1.80 -3.73
N TRP A 359 13.55 -0.99 -4.80
CA TRP A 359 14.77 -0.56 -5.48
C TRP A 359 15.70 0.22 -4.55
N LEU A 360 15.20 1.21 -3.79
CA LEU A 360 16.03 2.02 -2.87
C LEU A 360 16.74 1.13 -1.85
N GLU A 361 16.01 0.21 -1.23
CA GLU A 361 16.52 -0.74 -0.24
C GLU A 361 17.50 -1.76 -0.83
N SER A 362 17.46 -1.98 -2.15
CA SER A 362 18.41 -2.85 -2.85
C SER A 362 19.65 -2.11 -3.33
N ALA A 363 19.52 -0.81 -3.64
CA ALA A 363 20.58 0.02 -4.22
C ALA A 363 21.42 0.76 -3.18
N PHE A 364 20.86 1.01 -1.98
CA PHE A 364 21.49 1.81 -0.93
C PHE A 364 21.44 1.13 0.44
N GLY A 365 22.48 1.37 1.25
CA GLY A 365 22.46 1.06 2.68
C GLY A 365 21.50 1.97 3.46
N LYS A 366 21.10 1.55 4.66
CA LYS A 366 20.14 2.28 5.50
C LYS A 366 20.58 3.70 5.84
N GLU A 367 21.85 3.90 6.12
CA GLU A 367 22.41 5.24 6.39
C GLU A 367 22.33 6.13 5.16
N GLN A 368 22.63 5.62 3.97
CA GLN A 368 22.51 6.39 2.72
C GLN A 368 21.05 6.78 2.43
N ILE A 369 20.10 5.85 2.64
CA ILE A 369 18.67 6.14 2.52
C ILE A 369 18.26 7.25 3.49
N LEU A 370 18.74 7.17 4.73
CA LEU A 370 18.42 8.16 5.76
C LEU A 370 19.04 9.52 5.45
N GLU A 371 20.29 9.57 4.98
CA GLU A 371 20.96 10.80 4.55
C GLU A 371 20.21 11.47 3.39
N LEU A 372 19.85 10.68 2.37
CA LEU A 372 19.03 11.16 1.26
C LEU A 372 17.71 11.73 1.78
N TYR A 373 17.02 10.99 2.66
CA TYR A 373 15.74 11.39 3.24
C TYR A 373 15.82 12.74 3.95
N VAL A 374 16.77 12.93 4.86
CA VAL A 374 16.87 14.18 5.62
C VAL A 374 17.24 15.38 4.73
N ASN A 375 17.83 15.16 3.56
CA ASN A 375 18.23 16.22 2.64
C ASN A 375 17.19 16.53 1.56
N VAL A 376 16.19 15.67 1.33
CA VAL A 376 15.15 15.88 0.30
C VAL A 376 13.75 16.00 0.86
N VAL A 377 13.53 15.75 2.15
CA VAL A 377 12.19 15.84 2.73
C VAL A 377 11.74 17.29 2.90
N GLU A 378 10.45 17.54 2.62
CA GLU A 378 9.81 18.84 2.84
C GLU A 378 9.52 19.04 4.33
N LEU A 379 10.05 20.12 4.91
CA LEU A 379 9.87 20.49 6.31
C LEU A 379 9.06 21.79 6.49
N GLY A 380 8.74 22.46 5.39
CA GLY A 380 7.87 23.63 5.33
C GLY A 380 7.64 24.08 3.89
N PRO A 381 6.80 25.10 3.67
CA PRO A 381 6.56 25.65 2.34
C PRO A 381 7.86 26.04 1.64
N TYR A 382 8.21 25.36 0.54
CA TYR A 382 9.48 25.54 -0.19
C TYR A 382 10.76 25.24 0.63
N LEU A 383 10.65 24.58 1.78
CA LEU A 383 11.79 24.24 2.63
C LEU A 383 12.06 22.74 2.54
N TYR A 384 13.08 22.39 1.76
CA TYR A 384 13.52 21.03 1.54
C TYR A 384 14.89 20.81 2.20
N GLY A 385 15.00 19.70 2.92
CA GLY A 385 16.20 19.33 3.64
C GLY A 385 16.34 19.98 5.03
N VAL A 386 16.97 19.26 5.95
CA VAL A 386 17.13 19.66 7.35
C VAL A 386 17.96 20.93 7.51
N ARG A 387 18.96 21.17 6.66
CA ARG A 387 19.79 22.40 6.70
C ARG A 387 18.98 23.64 6.42
N SER A 388 18.25 23.64 5.32
CA SER A 388 17.35 24.72 4.92
C SER A 388 16.33 25.01 6.03
N ALA A 389 15.73 23.97 6.61
CA ALA A 389 14.75 24.11 7.68
C ALA A 389 15.37 24.64 9.00
N SER A 390 16.56 24.17 9.37
CA SER A 390 17.25 24.59 10.61
C SER A 390 17.62 26.07 10.56
N LEU A 391 18.21 26.51 9.45
CA LEU A 391 18.57 27.91 9.23
C LEU A 391 17.32 28.78 9.17
N HIS A 392 16.24 28.31 8.54
CA HIS A 392 15.00 29.07 8.41
C HIS A 392 14.25 29.22 9.74
N TYR A 393 14.03 28.12 10.46
CA TYR A 393 13.21 28.13 11.67
C TYR A 393 13.96 28.60 12.91
N PHE A 394 15.27 28.35 12.98
CA PHE A 394 16.04 28.52 14.20
C PHE A 394 17.28 29.40 14.01
N GLY A 395 17.69 29.70 12.78
CA GLY A 395 18.93 30.45 12.54
C GLY A 395 20.16 29.69 13.03
N ARG A 396 20.10 28.36 13.04
CA ARG A 396 21.13 27.45 13.54
C ARG A 396 21.53 26.42 12.51
N GLU A 397 22.77 25.97 12.59
CA GLU A 397 23.25 24.83 11.82
C GLU A 397 22.59 23.52 12.31
N PRO A 398 22.41 22.49 11.46
CA PRO A 398 21.78 21.23 11.87
C PRO A 398 22.43 20.52 13.06
N ALA A 399 23.75 20.66 13.22
CA ALA A 399 24.51 20.15 14.34
C ALA A 399 24.11 20.77 15.68
N GLU A 400 23.61 22.01 15.66
CA GLU A 400 23.32 22.81 16.85
C GLU A 400 21.88 22.68 17.33
N LEU A 401 21.04 21.89 16.65
CA LEU A 401 19.63 21.76 17.02
C LEU A 401 19.46 21.16 18.41
N SER A 402 18.56 21.75 19.20
CA SER A 402 18.17 21.23 20.50
C SER A 402 17.22 20.03 20.35
N PRO A 403 16.94 19.29 21.44
CA PRO A 403 15.92 18.26 21.42
C PRO A 403 14.54 18.78 21.00
N ALA A 404 14.12 19.98 21.44
CA ALA A 404 12.81 20.53 21.08
C ALA A 404 12.74 20.95 19.60
N GLU A 405 13.80 21.55 19.07
CA GLU A 405 13.90 21.95 17.67
C GLU A 405 13.94 20.73 16.73
N ALA A 406 14.73 19.70 17.09
CA ALA A 406 14.73 18.40 16.40
C ALA A 406 13.34 17.74 16.38
N ALA A 407 12.67 17.73 17.53
CA ALA A 407 11.31 17.21 17.65
C ALA A 407 10.29 18.05 16.87
N PHE A 408 10.48 19.37 16.77
CA PHE A 408 9.65 20.23 15.92
C PHE A 408 9.79 19.85 14.44
N LEU A 409 11.01 19.65 13.94
CA LEU A 409 11.23 19.21 12.56
C LEU A 409 10.58 17.85 12.31
N ALA A 410 10.72 16.90 13.23
CA ALA A 410 10.10 15.58 13.12
C ALA A 410 8.56 15.66 13.01
N ILE A 411 7.89 16.42 13.89
CA ILE A 411 6.41 16.53 13.84
C ILE A 411 5.89 17.33 12.65
N SER A 412 6.77 18.00 11.91
CA SER A 412 6.44 18.80 10.72
C SER A 412 6.35 17.94 9.47
N LEU A 413 7.02 16.78 9.42
CA LEU A 413 7.05 15.85 8.27
C LEU A 413 5.65 15.47 7.76
N PRO A 414 4.65 15.12 8.61
CA PRO A 414 3.32 14.74 8.10
C PRO A 414 2.50 15.92 7.58
N ALA A 415 2.85 17.17 7.94
CA ALA A 415 2.09 18.36 7.56
C ALA A 415 2.98 19.63 7.46
N PRO A 416 3.87 19.73 6.45
CA PRO A 416 4.86 20.81 6.36
C PRO A 416 4.23 22.21 6.31
N ARG A 417 3.06 22.36 5.67
CA ARG A 417 2.31 23.64 5.66
C ARG A 417 1.97 24.15 7.05
N ARG A 418 1.61 23.27 7.99
CA ARG A 418 1.30 23.65 9.37
C ARG A 418 2.55 24.14 10.12
N ALA A 419 3.74 23.69 9.73
CA ALA A 419 4.98 24.23 10.26
C ALA A 419 5.18 25.67 9.78
N GLY A 420 4.97 25.93 8.49
CA GLY A 420 4.96 27.27 7.89
C GLY A 420 3.98 28.23 8.59
N GLU A 421 2.72 27.82 8.80
CA GLU A 421 1.72 28.65 9.50
C GLU A 421 2.12 29.01 10.94
N GLN A 422 2.78 28.10 11.66
CA GLN A 422 3.26 28.36 13.02
C GLN A 422 4.44 29.32 13.02
N TYR A 423 5.35 29.15 12.05
CA TYR A 423 6.44 30.06 11.82
C TYR A 423 5.94 31.47 11.51
N GLU A 424 4.96 31.63 10.62
CA GLU A 424 4.35 32.93 10.32
C GLU A 424 3.73 33.58 11.56
N LYS A 425 3.03 32.81 12.40
CA LYS A 425 2.48 33.28 13.67
C LYS A 425 3.55 33.55 14.75
N GLY A 426 4.79 33.08 14.54
CA GLY A 426 5.91 33.28 15.45
C GLY A 426 5.84 32.45 16.73
N ALA A 427 4.93 31.47 16.81
CA ALA A 427 4.75 30.67 18.02
C ALA A 427 4.20 29.27 17.70
N LEU A 428 4.63 28.29 18.51
CA LEU A 428 4.07 26.94 18.48
C LEU A 428 2.61 26.94 18.95
N SER A 429 1.77 26.19 18.23
CA SER A 429 0.41 25.91 18.66
C SER A 429 0.39 25.04 19.93
N ARG A 430 -0.69 25.09 20.72
CA ARG A 430 -0.87 24.21 21.89
C ARG A 430 -0.77 22.72 21.54
N SER A 431 -1.31 22.35 20.39
CA SER A 431 -1.26 20.97 19.87
C SER A 431 0.17 20.56 19.55
N SER A 432 0.93 21.40 18.85
CA SER A 432 2.33 21.13 18.50
C SER A 432 3.22 21.03 19.73
N ARG A 433 3.06 21.92 20.71
CA ARG A 433 3.76 21.84 22.02
C ARG A 433 3.51 20.50 22.69
N SER A 434 2.25 20.06 22.73
CA SER A 434 1.87 18.77 23.31
C SER A 434 2.47 17.59 22.54
N ARG A 435 2.49 17.66 21.20
CA ARG A 435 3.10 16.63 20.34
C ARG A 435 4.61 16.54 20.51
N ILE A 436 5.31 17.68 20.58
CA ILE A 436 6.76 17.73 20.82
C ILE A 436 7.07 17.15 22.21
N ALA A 437 6.39 17.60 23.26
CA ALA A 437 6.59 17.07 24.60
C ALA A 437 6.32 15.55 24.67
N ASN A 438 5.28 15.06 24.00
CA ASN A 438 4.99 13.63 23.95
C ASN A 438 6.05 12.84 23.16
N LEU A 439 6.60 13.40 22.08
CA LEU A 439 7.69 12.79 21.32
C LEU A 439 8.96 12.72 22.18
N LEU A 440 9.34 13.81 22.85
CA LEU A 440 10.50 13.83 23.76
C LEU A 440 10.36 12.83 24.91
N ARG A 441 9.18 12.74 25.54
CA ARG A 441 8.90 11.71 26.56
C ARG A 441 8.97 10.29 26.00
N ASN A 442 8.54 10.08 24.76
CA ASN A 442 8.65 8.79 24.09
C ASN A 442 10.12 8.44 23.84
N MET A 443 10.91 9.38 23.34
CA MET A 443 12.34 9.22 23.11
C MET A 443 13.08 8.93 24.42
N LYS A 444 12.78 9.65 25.51
CA LYS A 444 13.26 9.37 26.88
C LYS A 444 12.93 7.95 27.30
N ARG A 445 11.66 7.55 27.24
CA ARG A 445 11.19 6.21 27.66
C ARG A 445 11.84 5.08 26.86
N ARG A 446 12.18 5.33 25.60
CA ARG A 446 12.85 4.37 24.71
C ARG A 446 14.38 4.49 24.76
N ASN A 447 14.92 5.26 25.70
CA ASN A 447 16.34 5.54 25.85
C ASN A 447 17.00 6.05 24.56
N LEU A 448 16.27 6.74 23.69
CA LEU A 448 16.82 7.28 22.43
C LEU A 448 17.59 8.59 22.64
N ILE A 449 17.31 9.27 23.76
CA ILE A 449 18.04 10.45 24.24
C ILE A 449 18.19 10.34 25.76
N SER A 450 19.17 11.03 26.33
CA SER A 450 19.35 11.12 27.79
C SER A 450 18.14 11.78 28.47
N GLU A 451 17.93 11.46 29.76
CA GLU A 451 16.86 12.10 30.54
C GLU A 451 17.03 13.62 30.59
N GLU A 452 18.27 14.08 30.78
CA GLU A 452 18.63 15.49 30.81
C GLU A 452 18.31 16.19 29.48
N ALA A 453 18.62 15.56 28.33
CA ALA A 453 18.26 16.10 27.02
C ALA A 453 16.74 16.20 26.83
N ALA A 454 15.99 15.17 27.24
CA ALA A 454 14.54 15.18 27.12
C ALA A 454 13.91 16.28 27.99
N ASP A 455 14.37 16.43 29.23
CA ASP A 455 13.86 17.42 30.18
C ASP A 455 14.23 18.84 29.73
N TYR A 456 15.47 19.05 29.26
CA TYR A 456 15.90 20.31 28.61
C TYR A 456 14.97 20.71 27.45
N GLY A 457 14.68 19.76 26.55
CA GLY A 457 13.80 20.03 25.41
C GLY A 457 12.36 20.34 25.81
N ILE A 458 11.86 19.75 26.91
CA ILE A 458 10.51 20.05 27.42
C ILE A 458 10.49 21.44 28.05
N GLU A 459 11.51 21.81 28.83
CA GLU A 459 11.64 23.13 29.44
C GLU A 459 11.80 24.23 28.37
N GLU A 460 12.56 23.99 27.31
CA GLU A 460 12.77 24.92 26.20
C GLU A 460 11.45 25.29 25.48
N LEU A 461 10.42 24.43 25.58
CA LEU A 461 9.10 24.76 25.03
C LEU A 461 8.54 26.05 25.67
N ASP A 462 8.77 26.29 26.95
CA ASP A 462 8.32 27.48 27.70
C ASP A 462 9.19 28.70 27.40
N GLY A 463 9.32 29.01 26.12
CA GLY A 463 10.23 30.04 25.62
C GLY A 463 10.54 29.90 24.14
N PHE A 464 10.17 28.76 23.54
CA PHE A 464 10.39 28.45 22.13
C PHE A 464 9.96 29.59 21.20
N ARG A 465 10.93 30.08 20.43
CA ARG A 465 10.76 31.15 19.45
C ARG A 465 11.37 30.73 18.13
N PHE A 466 10.67 31.08 17.06
CA PHE A 466 11.25 30.98 15.72
C PHE A 466 12.19 32.15 15.48
N TYR A 467 13.32 31.87 14.84
CA TYR A 467 14.20 32.88 14.29
C TYR A 467 13.48 33.67 13.19
N ARG A 468 13.65 34.99 13.13
CA ARG A 468 13.18 35.80 12.01
C ARG A 468 14.35 36.37 11.24
N ARG A 469 14.19 36.48 9.93
CA ARG A 469 15.20 37.15 9.08
C ARG A 469 15.40 38.59 9.56
N GLY A 470 16.60 38.89 10.01
CA GLY A 470 16.98 40.20 10.58
C GLY A 470 17.16 40.19 12.09
N ASP A 471 16.76 39.11 12.78
CA ASP A 471 17.14 38.88 14.17
C ASP A 471 18.66 38.63 14.24
N PRO A 472 19.33 38.99 15.36
CA PRO A 472 20.68 38.52 15.60
C PRO A 472 20.68 36.98 15.66
N LEU A 473 21.77 36.37 15.18
CA LEU A 473 21.94 34.92 15.32
C LEU A 473 21.80 34.52 16.80
N PRO A 474 21.11 33.42 17.11
CA PRO A 474 21.01 32.94 18.47
C PRO A 474 22.41 32.72 19.07
N PRO A 475 22.60 33.02 20.36
CA PRO A 475 23.87 32.74 21.01
C PRO A 475 24.18 31.24 21.01
N GLU A 476 25.46 30.91 21.11
CA GLU A 476 25.92 29.55 21.38
C GLU A 476 25.27 29.02 22.68
N ARG A 477 24.95 27.74 22.69
CA ARG A 477 24.37 27.05 23.86
C ARG A 477 25.11 25.74 24.09
N HIS A 478 25.19 25.35 25.36
CA HIS A 478 25.61 24.00 25.73
C HIS A 478 24.37 23.10 25.73
N LEU A 479 24.43 22.03 24.94
CA LEU A 479 23.36 21.05 24.84
C LEU A 479 23.73 19.81 25.66
N PRO A 480 22.77 19.16 26.36
CA PRO A 480 23.07 17.98 27.18
C PRO A 480 23.66 16.84 26.34
N GLU A 481 24.71 16.20 26.82
CA GLU A 481 25.26 15.06 26.09
C GLU A 481 24.22 13.94 25.96
N THR A 482 24.25 13.27 24.80
CA THR A 482 23.45 12.07 24.56
C THR A 482 24.31 11.09 23.78
N PRO A 483 24.13 9.77 23.96
CA PRO A 483 24.94 8.81 23.24
C PRO A 483 24.74 8.99 21.73
N ALA A 484 25.81 8.80 20.97
CA ALA A 484 25.72 8.90 19.52
C ALA A 484 24.74 7.85 19.00
N LEU A 485 23.94 8.21 17.98
CA LEU A 485 22.92 7.35 17.39
C LEU A 485 23.43 5.92 17.10
N PHE A 486 24.66 5.81 16.60
CA PHE A 486 25.28 4.56 16.17
C PHE A 486 25.81 3.69 17.32
N ASP A 487 25.91 4.23 18.53
CA ASP A 487 26.26 3.45 19.73
C ASP A 487 25.04 2.63 20.24
N PHE A 488 23.81 3.10 19.97
CA PHE A 488 22.57 2.39 20.32
C PHE A 488 22.31 1.16 19.44
N GLN A 489 22.78 1.17 18.19
CA GLN A 489 22.67 0.01 17.30
C GLN A 489 23.66 -1.10 17.67
N ARG A 490 24.89 -0.73 18.07
CA ARG A 490 25.94 -1.70 18.48
C ARG A 490 25.68 -2.32 19.85
N SER A 491 24.92 -1.66 20.72
CA SER A 491 24.62 -2.12 22.08
C SER A 491 23.35 -2.97 22.21
N GLY A 492 22.58 -3.17 21.13
CA GLY A 492 21.35 -3.98 21.17
C GLY A 492 20.21 -3.36 21.98
N ALA A 493 20.31 -2.09 22.37
CA ALA A 493 19.43 -1.45 23.36
C ALA A 493 18.06 -0.99 22.84
N ILE A 494 17.67 -1.38 21.63
CA ILE A 494 16.24 -1.38 21.27
C ILE A 494 15.67 -2.73 21.71
N GLU A 495 15.57 -2.93 23.03
CA GLU A 495 14.92 -4.10 23.62
C GLU A 495 13.45 -4.15 23.21
N SER A 496 13.02 -5.37 22.89
CA SER A 496 11.67 -5.75 22.52
C SER A 496 10.65 -5.39 23.60
N ASN A 497 9.44 -5.06 23.16
CA ASN A 497 8.30 -5.11 24.05
C ASN A 497 7.94 -6.61 24.19
N PRO A 498 7.87 -7.20 25.40
CA PRO A 498 7.68 -8.62 25.59
C PRO A 498 6.22 -9.00 25.36
N THR A 499 5.81 -9.09 24.09
CA THR A 499 4.67 -9.88 23.64
C THR A 499 5.01 -10.72 22.40
N GLU A 500 6.29 -10.80 22.03
CA GLU A 500 6.79 -11.56 20.88
C GLU A 500 6.84 -13.05 21.21
N GLY A 501 5.83 -13.78 20.73
CA GLY A 501 5.98 -15.18 20.35
C GLY A 501 6.50 -15.27 18.92
N GLU A 502 7.69 -14.73 18.65
CA GLU A 502 8.36 -14.88 17.35
C GLU A 502 9.36 -16.04 17.43
N ASP A 503 9.15 -17.03 16.56
CA ASP A 503 10.08 -18.14 16.30
C ASP A 503 11.30 -17.56 15.55
N PRO A 504 12.54 -17.77 16.02
CA PRO A 504 13.77 -17.24 15.39
C PRO A 504 14.09 -17.82 14.00
N ARG A 505 13.10 -18.46 13.35
CA ARG A 505 13.13 -18.95 11.96
C ARG A 505 12.38 -18.05 10.98
N ASP A 506 11.77 -16.95 11.43
CA ASP A 506 11.19 -15.94 10.53
C ASP A 506 12.30 -15.07 9.87
N GLY A 507 12.85 -15.63 8.79
CA GLY A 507 13.49 -14.97 7.65
C GLY A 507 14.14 -13.60 7.85
N THR A 508 15.34 -13.57 8.42
CA THR A 508 16.34 -12.57 8.04
C THR A 508 16.64 -12.71 6.55
N LEU A 509 16.32 -11.70 5.74
CA LEU A 509 16.87 -11.56 4.40
C LEU A 509 18.40 -11.54 4.51
N PRO A 510 19.15 -12.23 3.62
CA PRO A 510 20.60 -12.14 3.62
C PRO A 510 21.00 -10.69 3.32
N VAL A 511 21.73 -10.09 4.26
CA VAL A 511 22.47 -8.85 4.04
C VAL A 511 23.37 -9.07 2.82
N VAL A 512 23.14 -8.33 1.76
CA VAL A 512 24.05 -8.31 0.62
C VAL A 512 25.28 -7.53 1.07
N GLU A 513 26.40 -8.23 1.27
CA GLU A 513 27.72 -7.60 1.33
C GLU A 513 27.98 -6.95 -0.02
N VAL A 514 27.72 -5.66 -0.12
CA VAL A 514 28.27 -4.82 -1.18
C VAL A 514 29.71 -4.55 -0.77
N ALA A 515 30.66 -4.99 -1.59
CA ALA A 515 32.07 -4.67 -1.41
C ALA A 515 32.21 -3.15 -1.28
N ASP A 516 32.75 -2.70 -0.14
CA ASP A 516 33.01 -1.30 0.19
C ASP A 516 34.02 -0.71 -0.81
N PRO A 517 33.61 0.20 -1.72
CA PRO A 517 34.52 0.92 -2.60
C PRO A 517 35.13 2.16 -1.92
N TRP A 518 34.73 2.48 -0.69
CA TRP A 518 35.01 3.74 0.00
C TRP A 518 35.92 3.59 1.24
N GLY A 519 36.25 2.38 1.66
CA GLY A 519 37.33 2.11 2.61
C GLY A 519 37.12 2.75 3.99
N PHE A 520 35.93 2.56 4.58
CA PHE A 520 35.74 2.85 6.01
C PHE A 520 36.13 1.60 6.83
N PRO A 521 36.81 1.76 7.99
CA PRO A 521 37.30 0.64 8.80
C PRO A 521 36.21 -0.17 9.50
#